data_AF-A0A832MY70-F1
#
_entry.id   AF-A0A832MY70-F1
#
_cell.length_a   1.000
_cell.length_b   1.000
_cell.length_c   1.000
_cell.angle_alpha   90.00
_cell.angle_beta   90.00
_cell.angle_gamma   90.00
#
_symmetry.space_group_name_H-M   'P 1'
#
loop_
_entity.id
_entity.type
_entity.pdbx_description
1 polymer ?
#
loop_
_entity_poly.entity_id
_entity_poly.type
_entity_poly.pdbx_seq_one_letter_code
_entity_poly.pdbx_strand_id
1 'polypeptide(L)'
;FTLTEPGKLRSYAFDLPPFYAVKLEAEASSYLLVLAIVILQNPIENSVINFLAPIVVNREKKLLVQVPLDEQKYHDFGIAEPISRYL
;
A
#
# COMPACT_ATOMS: atom_id res chain seq x y z
N PHE A 1 -2.70 -13.03 1.48
CA PHE A 1 -3.28 -11.68 1.65
C PHE A 1 -4.22 -11.40 0.49
N THR A 2 -5.33 -10.70 0.73
CA THR A 2 -6.11 -10.07 -0.33
C THR A 2 -5.52 -8.67 -0.55
N LEU A 3 -5.34 -8.28 -1.80
CA LEU A 3 -4.64 -7.04 -2.16
C LEU A 3 -5.48 -6.23 -3.15
N THR A 4 -5.34 -4.91 -3.10
CA THR A 4 -5.94 -3.99 -4.06
C THR A 4 -4.95 -2.88 -4.41
N GLU A 5 -5.11 -2.25 -5.58
CA GLU A 5 -4.36 -1.05 -5.92
C GLU A 5 -5.02 0.16 -5.21
N PRO A 6 -4.35 0.78 -4.22
CA PRO A 6 -4.96 1.85 -3.43
C PRO A 6 -5.31 3.09 -4.27
N GLY A 7 -4.57 3.33 -5.37
CA GLY A 7 -4.85 4.40 -6.32
C GLY A 7 -6.19 4.27 -7.06
N LYS A 8 -6.84 3.10 -7.02
CA LYS A 8 -8.20 2.90 -7.55
C LYS A 8 -9.30 3.34 -6.58
N LEU A 9 -8.95 3.54 -5.30
CA LEU A 9 -9.90 3.86 -4.23
C LEU A 9 -9.77 5.31 -3.77
N ARG A 10 -8.54 5.86 -3.79
CA ARG A 10 -8.25 7.22 -3.36
C ARG A 10 -6.98 7.76 -4.03
N SER A 11 -6.76 9.07 -3.92
CA SER A 11 -5.41 9.60 -4.13
C SER A 11 -4.47 8.98 -3.09
N TYR A 12 -3.43 8.32 -3.57
CA TYR A 12 -2.52 7.53 -2.73
C TYR A 12 -1.09 7.71 -3.21
N ALA A 13 -0.32 8.49 -2.46
CA ALA A 13 1.07 8.79 -2.73
C ALA A 13 1.86 8.82 -1.41
N PHE A 14 3.08 8.32 -1.45
CA PHE A 14 4.01 8.36 -0.33
C PHE A 14 5.45 8.32 -0.85
N ASP A 15 6.38 8.84 -0.05
CA ASP A 15 7.80 8.71 -0.35
C ASP A 15 8.29 7.32 0.07
N LEU A 16 8.87 6.57 -0.87
CA LEU A 16 9.52 5.30 -0.55
C LEU A 16 10.79 5.57 0.27
N PRO A 17 10.89 5.14 1.54
CA PRO A 17 12.07 5.43 2.34
C PRO A 17 13.33 4.78 1.73
N PRO A 18 14.50 5.44 1.76
CA PRO A 18 15.70 4.97 1.06
C PRO A 18 16.11 3.53 1.38
N PHE A 19 15.93 3.10 2.63
CA PHE A 19 16.18 1.72 3.06
C PHE A 19 15.38 0.69 2.26
N TYR A 20 14.10 0.98 1.97
CA TYR A 20 13.25 0.09 1.19
C TYR A 20 13.56 0.18 -0.31
N ALA A 21 13.90 1.37 -0.82
CA ALA A 21 14.34 1.54 -2.20
C ALA A 21 15.59 0.70 -2.50
N VAL A 22 16.58 0.69 -1.60
CA VAL A 22 17.79 -0.15 -1.73
C VAL A 22 17.42 -1.64 -1.74
N LYS A 23 16.54 -2.09 -0.84
CA LYS A 23 16.09 -3.50 -0.79
C LYS A 23 15.33 -3.95 -2.03
N LEU A 24 14.64 -3.02 -2.69
CA LEU A 24 13.88 -3.29 -3.91
C LEU A 24 14.72 -3.13 -5.18
N GLU A 25 15.98 -2.72 -5.07
CA GLU A 25 16.80 -2.27 -6.19
C GLU A 25 16.02 -1.27 -7.08
N ALA A 26 15.36 -0.32 -6.42
CA ALA A 26 14.54 0.69 -7.08
C ALA A 26 15.37 1.91 -7.46
N GLU A 27 15.25 2.32 -8.71
CA GLU A 27 15.83 3.54 -9.27
C GLU A 27 14.71 4.54 -9.60
N ALA A 28 15.06 5.79 -9.90
CA ALA A 28 14.07 6.83 -10.21
C ALA A 28 13.17 6.48 -11.42
N SER A 29 13.68 5.67 -12.35
CA SER A 29 12.94 5.18 -13.53
C SER A 29 12.21 3.86 -13.29
N SER A 30 12.37 3.22 -12.14
CA SER A 30 11.75 1.92 -11.86
C SER A 30 10.23 2.03 -11.79
N TYR A 31 9.54 1.14 -12.50
CA TYR A 31 8.10 0.99 -12.34
C TYR A 31 7.79 0.07 -11.15
N LEU A 32 7.25 0.66 -10.07
CA LEU A 32 6.90 -0.07 -8.86
C LEU A 32 5.38 -0.28 -8.79
N LEU A 33 4.96 -1.51 -8.50
CA LEU A 33 3.57 -1.81 -8.21
C LEU A 33 3.32 -1.64 -6.70
N VAL A 34 2.33 -0.82 -6.36
CA VAL A 34 1.91 -0.55 -4.97
C VAL A 34 0.56 -1.22 -4.71
N LEU A 35 0.48 -1.99 -3.64
CA LEU A 35 -0.72 -2.72 -3.25
C LEU A 35 -1.03 -2.49 -1.76
N ALA A 36 -2.29 -2.22 -1.44
CA ALA A 36 -2.78 -2.17 -0.07
C ALA A 36 -3.36 -3.52 0.33
N ILE A 37 -3.22 -3.88 1.62
CA ILE A 37 -3.76 -5.12 2.16
C ILE A 37 -5.23 -4.90 2.53
N VAL A 38 -6.08 -5.81 2.07
CA VAL A 38 -7.51 -5.87 2.42
C VAL A 38 -7.73 -7.03 3.38
N ILE A 39 -8.34 -6.75 4.52
CA ILE A 39 -8.87 -7.75 5.45
C ILE A 39 -10.33 -7.94 5.11
N LEU A 40 -10.62 -9.04 4.42
CA LEU A 40 -11.97 -9.36 3.96
C LEU A 40 -12.88 -9.71 5.15
N GLN A 41 -14.08 -9.16 5.12
CA GLN A 41 -15.18 -9.51 6.02
C GLN A 41 -16.43 -9.83 5.22
N ASN A 42 -17.42 -10.43 5.87
CA ASN A 42 -18.73 -10.70 5.28
C ASN A 42 -19.80 -9.94 6.08
N PRO A 43 -20.59 -9.04 5.46
CA PRO A 43 -20.55 -8.67 4.04
C PRO A 43 -19.31 -7.80 3.70
N ILE A 44 -19.02 -7.63 2.41
CA ILE A 44 -17.75 -7.05 1.94
C ILE A 44 -17.55 -5.61 2.40
N GLU A 45 -18.63 -4.87 2.64
CA GLU A 45 -18.67 -3.48 3.11
C GLU A 45 -18.02 -3.30 4.48
N ASN A 46 -17.94 -4.37 5.28
CA ASN A 46 -17.25 -4.41 6.57
C ASN A 46 -15.75 -4.67 6.43
N SER A 47 -15.27 -5.04 5.24
CA SER A 47 -13.85 -5.26 4.99
C SER A 47 -13.08 -3.98 5.26
N VAL A 48 -11.83 -4.11 5.69
CA VAL A 48 -10.98 -2.96 5.99
C VAL A 48 -9.69 -3.01 5.19
N ILE A 49 -9.14 -1.83 4.92
CA ILE A 49 -7.90 -1.66 4.15
C ILE A 49 -6.83 -1.05 5.05
N ASN A 50 -5.63 -1.59 4.96
CA ASN A 50 -4.44 -1.02 5.59
C ASN A 50 -3.67 -0.16 4.57
N PHE A 51 -3.81 1.16 4.69
CA PHE A 51 -3.11 2.16 3.88
C PHE A 51 -1.75 2.57 4.46
N LEU A 52 -1.43 2.20 5.71
CA LEU A 52 -0.17 2.52 6.37
C LEU A 52 0.91 1.44 6.20
N ALA A 53 0.59 0.28 5.63
CA ALA A 53 1.57 -0.77 5.38
C ALA A 53 1.46 -1.36 3.96
N PRO A 54 1.61 -0.55 2.90
CA PRO A 54 1.56 -1.02 1.52
C PRO A 54 2.65 -2.07 1.23
N ILE A 55 2.32 -2.98 0.33
CA ILE A 55 3.27 -3.85 -0.34
C ILE A 55 3.75 -3.13 -1.60
N VAL A 56 5.07 -2.98 -1.72
CA VAL A 56 5.71 -2.42 -2.91
C VAL A 56 6.47 -3.53 -3.62
N VAL A 57 6.23 -3.69 -4.92
CA VAL A 57 6.78 -4.76 -5.75
C VAL A 57 7.57 -4.15 -6.89
N ASN A 58 8.85 -4.51 -6.97
CA ASN A 58 9.65 -4.30 -8.17
C ASN A 58 9.58 -5.58 -9.02
N ARG A 59 8.71 -5.58 -10.04
CA ARG A 59 8.44 -6.78 -10.85
C ARG A 59 9.65 -7.19 -11.69
N GLU A 60 10.41 -6.23 -12.20
CA GLU A 60 11.61 -6.48 -13.01
C GLU A 60 12.67 -7.24 -12.21
N LYS A 61 12.85 -6.83 -10.95
CA LYS A 61 13.81 -7.43 -10.02
C LYS A 61 13.27 -8.65 -9.29
N LYS A 62 11.96 -8.92 -9.38
CA LYS A 62 11.26 -9.98 -8.62
C LYS A 62 11.42 -9.80 -7.10
N LEU A 63 11.44 -8.55 -6.64
CA LEU A 63 11.57 -8.18 -5.23
C LEU A 63 10.28 -7.57 -4.72
N LEU A 64 9.96 -7.82 -3.45
CA LEU A 64 8.83 -7.21 -2.76
C LEU A 64 9.20 -6.85 -1.33
N VAL A 65 8.58 -5.79 -0.81
CA VAL A 65 8.72 -5.42 0.60
C VAL A 65 7.42 -4.77 1.11
N GLN A 66 7.14 -4.96 2.40
CA GLN A 66 6.11 -4.19 3.10
C GLN A 66 6.74 -2.93 3.69
N VAL A 67 6.15 -1.77 3.40
CA VAL A 67 6.66 -0.47 3.83
C VAL A 67 5.73 0.08 4.92
N PRO A 68 6.08 -0.02 6.22
CA PRO A 68 5.37 0.71 7.26
C PRO A 68 5.58 2.22 7.07
N LEU A 69 4.48 2.95 6.97
CA LEU A 69 4.43 4.39 6.84
C LEU A 69 4.13 5.02 8.20
N ASP A 70 4.72 6.18 8.44
CA ASP A 70 4.52 6.94 9.69
C ASP A 70 3.16 7.64 9.66
N GLU A 71 2.26 7.28 10.57
CA GLU A 71 0.94 7.89 10.73
C GLU A 71 1.01 9.40 11.08
N GLN A 72 2.14 9.87 11.62
CA GLN A 72 2.38 11.29 11.86
C GLN A 72 2.76 12.04 10.58
N LYS A 73 3.25 11.34 9.55
CA LYS A 73 3.55 11.94 8.24
C LYS A 73 2.35 11.81 7.29
N TYR A 74 1.65 10.69 7.35
CA TYR A 74 0.52 10.34 6.48
C TYR A 74 -0.78 10.27 7.30
N HIS A 75 -1.19 11.41 7.86
CA HIS A 75 -2.34 11.52 8.78
C HIS A 75 -3.67 11.04 8.18
N ASP A 76 -3.77 11.02 6.86
CA ASP A 76 -4.95 10.62 6.12
C ASP A 76 -4.97 9.11 5.80
N PHE A 77 -3.94 8.33 6.19
CA PHE A 77 -3.88 6.88 5.98
C PHE A 77 -4.18 6.14 7.29
N GLY A 78 -5.11 5.18 7.25
CA GLY A 78 -5.43 4.31 8.39
C GLY A 78 -5.03 2.84 8.20
N ILE A 79 -4.93 2.12 9.31
CA ILE A 79 -4.59 0.67 9.36
C ILE A 79 -5.83 -0.21 9.10
N ALA A 80 -7.02 0.28 9.42
CA ALA A 80 -8.28 -0.46 9.33
C ALA A 80 -9.39 0.45 8.78
N GLU A 81 -9.17 1.06 7.62
CA GLU A 81 -10.17 1.92 7.00
C GLU A 81 -11.29 1.08 6.36
N PRO A 82 -12.57 1.35 6.65
CA PRO A 82 -13.68 0.61 6.04
C PRO A 82 -13.69 0.76 4.52
N ILE A 83 -13.76 -0.34 3.79
CA ILE A 83 -13.83 -0.33 2.32
C ILE A 83 -15.09 0.36 1.81
N SER A 84 -16.17 0.34 2.59
CA SER A 84 -17.44 1.03 2.30
C SER A 84 -17.31 2.53 2.09
N ARG A 85 -16.20 3.16 2.49
CA ARG A 85 -15.91 4.57 2.17
C ARG A 85 -15.52 4.80 0.71
N TYR A 86 -15.23 3.72 -0.03
CA TYR A 86 -14.65 3.74 -1.38
C TYR A 86 -15.47 2.94 -2.41
N LEU A 87 -16.64 2.44 -2.01
CA LEU A 87 -17.59 1.74 -2.87
C LEU A 87 -18.63 2.71 -3.45
#